data_AF-R5P2C8-F1
#
_entry.id   AF-R5P2C8-F1
#
_cell.length_a   1.000
_cell.length_b   1.000
_cell.length_c   1.000
_cell.angle_alpha   90.00
_cell.angle_beta   90.00
_cell.angle_gamma   90.00
#
_symmetry.space_group_name_H-M   'P 1'
#
loop_
_entity.id
_entity.type
_entity.pdbx_description
1 polymer ?
#
loop_
_entity_poly.entity_id
_entity_poly.type
_entity_poly.pdbx_seq_one_letter_code
_entity_poly.pdbx_strand_id
1 'polypeptide(L)'
;MKQRKDNGETVDSNDIKKHKKDVLRIASELMLEKVTNLPNTVKKDIDTFIDSLEKEQFDDNSLRNYGLKNEEVMEVLKRTFS
;
A
#
# COMPACT_ATOMS: atom_id res chain seq x y z
N MET A 1 -18.66 -14.54 -21.44
CA MET A 1 -18.85 -15.55 -20.38
C MET A 1 -17.82 -16.67 -20.57
N LYS A 2 -16.84 -16.78 -19.64
CA LYS A 2 -15.95 -17.94 -19.37
C LYS A 2 -15.00 -17.50 -18.23
N GLN A 3 -15.49 -17.41 -17.00
CA GLN A 3 -15.25 -18.41 -15.94
C GLN A 3 -13.77 -18.81 -15.77
N ARG A 4 -13.16 -18.11 -14.81
CA ARG A 4 -12.07 -18.46 -13.87
C ARG A 4 -11.67 -19.94 -13.84
N LYS A 5 -10.37 -20.18 -14.01
CA LYS A 5 -9.57 -21.33 -13.53
C LYS A 5 -8.11 -20.81 -13.46
N ASP A 6 -7.63 -20.33 -12.33
CA ASP A 6 -7.23 -21.05 -11.12
C ASP A 6 -5.91 -21.83 -11.31
N ASN A 7 -4.91 -21.45 -10.49
CA ASN A 7 -3.62 -22.11 -10.19
C ASN A 7 -2.49 -22.13 -11.21
N GLY A 8 -1.72 -21.04 -11.33
CA GLY A 8 -0.39 -21.11 -11.95
C GLY A 8 0.41 -19.82 -12.04
N GLU A 9 -0.17 -18.66 -11.71
CA GLU A 9 0.61 -17.44 -11.64
C GLU A 9 1.42 -17.47 -10.34
N THR A 10 2.70 -17.84 -10.44
CA THR A 10 3.74 -17.15 -9.69
C THR A 10 3.46 -15.67 -9.85
N VAL A 11 2.68 -15.10 -8.91
CA VAL A 11 2.62 -13.65 -8.72
C VAL A 11 4.06 -13.30 -8.46
N ASP A 12 4.71 -12.84 -9.52
CA ASP A 12 6.16 -12.68 -9.57
C ASP A 12 6.48 -11.80 -8.37
N SER A 13 7.36 -12.24 -7.47
CA SER A 13 7.68 -11.43 -6.29
C SER A 13 8.20 -10.03 -6.72
N ASN A 14 8.64 -9.91 -7.97
CA ASN A 14 8.93 -8.66 -8.65
C ASN A 14 7.68 -7.79 -8.90
N ASP A 15 6.52 -8.36 -9.26
CA ASP A 15 5.27 -7.62 -9.41
C ASP A 15 4.77 -7.08 -8.07
N ILE A 16 4.87 -7.85 -6.98
CA ILE A 16 4.53 -7.36 -5.63
C ILE A 16 5.46 -6.23 -5.22
N LYS A 17 6.77 -6.37 -5.45
CA LYS A 17 7.76 -5.32 -5.15
C LYS A 17 7.54 -4.05 -5.98
N LYS A 18 7.20 -4.21 -7.26
CA LYS A 18 6.86 -3.10 -8.16
C LYS A 18 5.59 -2.41 -7.67
N HIS A 19 4.56 -3.17 -7.30
CA HIS A 19 3.32 -2.62 -6.81
C HIS A 19 3.48 -1.88 -5.47
N LYS A 20 4.25 -2.43 -4.52
CA LYS A 20 4.60 -1.73 -3.27
C LYS A 20 5.34 -0.41 -3.56
N LYS A 21 6.23 -0.37 -4.55
CA LYS A 21 6.98 0.84 -4.94
C LYS A 21 6.09 1.89 -5.62
N ASP A 22 5.17 1.46 -6.48
CA ASP A 22 4.19 2.33 -7.12
C ASP A 22 3.20 2.90 -6.09
N VAL A 23 2.73 2.08 -5.13
CA VAL A 23 1.91 2.54 -4.00
C VAL A 23 2.68 3.54 -3.13
N LEU A 24 3.95 3.29 -2.83
CA LEU A 24 4.79 4.21 -2.05
C LEU A 24 4.97 5.55 -2.75
N ARG A 25 5.20 5.53 -4.07
CA ARG A 25 5.31 6.72 -4.92
C ARG A 25 3.99 7.50 -4.95
N ILE A 26 2.88 6.82 -5.20
CA ILE A 26 1.54 7.44 -5.25
C ILE A 26 1.19 8.04 -3.88
N ALA A 27 1.47 7.32 -2.79
CA ALA A 27 1.25 7.82 -1.44
C ALA A 27 2.09 9.07 -1.12
N SER A 28 3.35 9.10 -1.56
CA SER A 28 4.23 10.26 -1.36
C SER A 28 3.85 11.46 -2.24
N GLU A 29 3.34 11.24 -3.46
CA GLU A 29 2.77 12.30 -4.30
C GLU A 29 1.41 12.81 -3.75
N LEU A 30 0.56 11.93 -3.19
CA LEU A 30 -0.72 12.26 -2.55
C LEU A 30 -0.58 13.05 -1.24
N MET A 31 0.54 12.93 -0.53
CA MET A 31 0.80 13.72 0.69
C MET A 31 0.92 15.23 0.41
N LEU A 32 1.10 15.65 -0.85
CA LEU A 32 1.23 17.06 -1.23
C LEU A 32 -0.11 17.70 -1.65
N GLU A 33 -1.08 16.92 -2.14
CA GLU A 33 -2.42 17.39 -2.48
C GLU A 33 -3.43 16.71 -1.56
N LYS A 34 -3.95 17.48 -0.59
CA LYS A 34 -4.97 17.05 0.36
C LYS A 34 -6.06 16.24 -0.36
N VAL A 35 -6.14 14.94 -0.06
CA VAL A 35 -6.93 13.95 -0.80
C VAL A 35 -8.43 14.15 -0.50
N THR A 36 -9.07 15.09 -1.18
CA THR A 36 -10.49 15.40 -0.92
C THR A 36 -11.46 14.65 -1.83
N ASN A 37 -10.99 13.97 -2.90
CA ASN A 37 -11.86 13.37 -3.92
C ASN A 37 -11.33 12.02 -4.47
N LEU A 38 -10.97 11.10 -3.58
CA LEU A 38 -10.48 9.78 -3.99
C LEU A 38 -11.66 8.88 -4.47
N PRO A 39 -11.57 8.21 -5.63
CA PRO A 39 -12.59 7.26 -6.05
C PRO A 39 -12.76 6.12 -5.04
N ASN A 40 -13.99 5.63 -4.86
CA ASN A 40 -14.31 4.58 -3.90
C ASN A 40 -13.47 3.30 -4.08
N THR A 41 -13.09 2.98 -5.32
CA THR A 41 -12.22 1.84 -5.62
C THR A 41 -10.83 2.03 -5.02
N VAL A 42 -10.24 3.21 -5.20
CA VAL A 42 -8.92 3.55 -4.65
C VAL A 42 -8.97 3.61 -3.13
N LYS A 43 -10.05 4.14 -2.54
CA LYS A 43 -10.23 4.13 -1.08
C LYS A 43 -10.22 2.69 -0.54
N LYS A 44 -10.96 1.79 -1.19
CA LYS A 44 -11.03 0.38 -0.80
C LYS A 44 -9.68 -0.34 -0.95
N ASP A 45 -8.92 -0.03 -1.98
CA ASP A 45 -7.59 -0.58 -2.18
C ASP A 45 -6.61 -0.09 -1.11
N ILE A 46 -6.71 1.18 -0.70
CA ILE A 46 -5.92 1.75 0.40
C ILE A 46 -6.29 1.12 1.73
N ASP A 47 -7.58 0.96 2.03
CA ASP A 47 -8.05 0.27 3.24
C ASP A 47 -7.48 -1.16 3.29
N THR A 48 -7.55 -1.89 2.17
CA THR A 48 -6.99 -3.24 2.04
C THR A 48 -5.47 -3.24 2.23
N PHE A 49 -4.77 -2.20 1.77
CA PHE A 49 -3.33 -2.06 1.95
C PHE A 49 -2.98 -1.80 3.42
N ILE A 50 -3.69 -0.91 4.10
CA ILE A 50 -3.49 -0.64 5.54
C ILE A 50 -3.73 -1.92 6.36
N ASP A 51 -4.80 -2.66 6.06
CA ASP A 51 -5.08 -3.96 6.69
C ASP A 51 -3.97 -4.99 6.44
N SER A 52 -3.34 -4.94 5.26
CA SER A 52 -2.20 -5.81 4.93
C SER A 52 -0.96 -5.45 5.74
N LEU A 53 -0.73 -4.16 6.03
CA LEU A 53 0.42 -3.70 6.81
C LEU A 53 0.31 -4.06 8.30
N GLU A 54 -0.91 -4.28 8.83
CA GLU A 54 -1.08 -4.84 10.17
C GLU A 54 -0.57 -6.29 10.26
N LYS A 55 -0.62 -7.04 9.16
CA LYS A 55 -0.20 -8.45 9.08
C LYS A 55 1.24 -8.59 8.60
N GLU A 56 1.64 -7.76 7.64
CA GLU A 56 2.95 -7.75 7.00
C GLU A 56 3.51 -6.32 7.05
N GLN A 57 4.20 -6.04 8.14
CA GLN A 57 4.88 -4.77 8.37
C GLN A 57 5.95 -4.51 7.29
N PHE A 58 6.34 -3.26 7.11
CA PHE A 58 7.53 -2.95 6.32
C PHE A 58 8.76 -3.57 6.96
N ASP A 59 9.68 -4.08 6.14
CA ASP A 59 10.99 -4.50 6.61
C ASP A 59 11.72 -3.31 7.25
N ASP A 60 12.37 -3.55 8.39
CA ASP A 60 13.04 -2.50 9.17
C ASP A 60 14.08 -1.73 8.36
N ASN A 61 14.77 -2.37 7.40
CA ASN A 61 15.74 -1.67 6.55
C ASN A 61 15.07 -0.70 5.58
N SER A 62 13.81 -0.96 5.20
CA SER A 62 13.05 -0.10 4.29
C SER A 62 12.70 1.22 4.93
N LEU A 63 12.43 1.23 6.24
CA LEU A 63 12.07 2.44 6.99
C LEU A 63 13.27 3.12 7.66
N ARG A 64 14.34 2.38 7.94
CA ARG A 64 15.56 2.90 8.56
C ARG A 64 16.19 4.06 7.79
N ASN A 65 16.16 4.02 6.46
CA ASN A 65 16.68 5.11 5.63
C ASN A 65 15.87 6.41 5.75
N TYR A 66 14.65 6.34 6.27
CA TYR A 66 13.77 7.48 6.52
C TYR A 66 13.68 7.83 8.01
N GLY A 67 14.34 7.07 8.89
CA GLY A 67 14.28 7.27 10.33
C GLY A 67 12.89 7.01 10.94
N LEU A 68 12.06 6.21 10.27
CA LEU A 68 10.67 5.95 10.65
C LEU A 68 10.52 4.54 11.25
N LYS A 69 9.52 4.38 12.12
CA LYS A 69 9.02 3.08 12.57
C LYS A 69 7.74 2.69 11.86
N ASN A 70 7.47 1.38 11.80
CA ASN A 70 6.23 0.84 11.25
C ASN A 70 4.97 1.46 11.91
N GLU A 71 5.03 1.66 13.23
CA GLU A 71 3.96 2.27 14.02
C GLU A 71 3.65 3.70 13.55
N GLU A 72 4.67 4.52 13.34
CA GLU A 72 4.53 5.92 12.91
C GLU A 72 3.95 6.00 11.49
N VAL A 73 4.40 5.13 10.58
CA VAL A 73 3.87 5.06 9.22
C VAL A 73 2.39 4.64 9.23
N MET A 74 2.04 3.64 10.04
CA MET A 74 0.66 3.18 10.19
C MET A 74 -0.26 4.26 10.75
N GLU A 75 0.20 5.01 11.76
CA GLU A 75 -0.57 6.11 12.33
C GLU A 75 -0.84 7.21 11.31
N VAL A 76 0.17 7.60 10.52
CA VAL A 76 0.04 8.62 9.48
C VAL A 76 -0.89 8.16 8.35
N LEU A 77 -0.77 6.92 7.89
CA LEU A 77 -1.64 6.36 6.85
C LEU A 77 -3.10 6.33 7.31
N LYS A 78 -3.36 5.85 8.53
CA LYS A 78 -4.71 5.87 9.12
C LYS A 78 -5.23 7.30 9.24
N ARG A 79 -4.45 8.26 9.72
CA ARG A 79 -4.88 9.67 9.83
C ARG A 79 -5.18 10.31 8.47
N THR A 80 -4.48 9.91 7.42
CA THR A 80 -4.57 10.54 6.08
C THR A 80 -5.75 10.01 5.28
N PHE A 81 -6.06 8.71 5.41
CA PHE A 81 -7.06 8.02 4.58
C PHE A 81 -8.33 7.58 5.33
N SER A 82 -8.33 7.64 6.68
CA SER A 82 -9.52 7.35 7.51
C SER A 82 -10.52 8.49 7.56
#